data_AF-A0A058ZSJ3-F1
#
_entry.id   AF-A0A058ZSJ3-F1
#
_cell.length_a   1.000
_cell.length_b   1.000
_cell.length_c   1.000
_cell.angle_alpha   90.00
_cell.angle_beta   90.00
_cell.angle_gamma   90.00
#
_symmetry.space_group_name_H-M   'P 1'
#
loop_
_entity.id
_entity.type
_entity.pdbx_description
1 polymer ?
#
loop_
_entity_poly.entity_id
_entity_poly.type
_entity_poly.pdbx_seq_one_letter_code
_entity_poly.pdbx_strand_id
1 'polypeptide(L)'
;MELFHKLKHFLAVVFLQLGFAGIDILRKKALNRGMSIYVLLVYRQAIATLVIAPFAFFLEKDRPKMTLSIFIRLMGLGLLESVDQNMYYLGMKHTTATFAAAMRNIIPAITFVIAWIV
;
A
#
# COMPACT_ATOMS: atom_id res chain seq x y z
N MET A 1 -24.65 -15.97 15.44
CA MET A 1 -24.10 -14.61 15.19
C MET A 1 -22.65 -14.61 14.71
N GLU A 2 -21.77 -15.52 15.18
CA GLU A 2 -20.37 -15.58 14.71
C GLU A 2 -20.21 -15.82 13.20
N LEU A 3 -21.05 -16.67 12.59
CA LEU A 3 -20.99 -16.96 11.15
C LEU A 3 -21.25 -15.69 10.31
N PHE A 4 -22.19 -14.85 10.73
CA PHE A 4 -22.51 -13.59 10.05
C PHE A 4 -21.34 -12.60 10.14
N HIS A 5 -20.67 -12.52 11.28
CA HIS A 5 -19.44 -11.73 11.42
C HIS A 5 -18.30 -12.29 10.55
N LYS A 6 -18.05 -13.60 10.57
CA LYS A 6 -17.00 -14.22 9.72
C LYS A 6 -17.26 -13.95 8.24
N LEU A 7 -18.50 -14.10 7.79
CA LEU A 7 -18.89 -13.82 6.41
C LEU A 7 -18.70 -12.35 6.05
N LYS A 8 -19.09 -11.42 6.92
CA LYS A 8 -18.90 -9.97 6.71
C LYS A 8 -17.42 -9.62 6.52
N HIS A 9 -16.53 -10.13 7.37
CA HIS A 9 -15.09 -9.88 7.24
C HIS A 9 -14.52 -10.51 5.97
N PHE A 10 -14.92 -11.74 5.66
CA PHE A 10 -14.50 -12.42 4.43
C PHE A 10 -14.88 -11.64 3.18
N LEU A 11 -16.16 -11.22 3.07
CA LEU A 11 -16.63 -10.41 1.96
C LEU A 11 -15.91 -9.06 1.87
N ALA A 12 -15.61 -8.43 3.00
CA ALA A 12 -14.84 -7.18 3.03
C ALA A 12 -13.43 -7.36 2.46
N VAL A 13 -12.75 -8.46 2.81
CA VAL A 13 -11.42 -8.79 2.27
C VAL A 13 -11.49 -9.07 0.77
N VAL A 14 -12.47 -9.85 0.31
CA VAL A 14 -12.65 -10.12 -1.13
C VAL A 14 -12.86 -8.81 -1.91
N PHE A 15 -13.73 -7.92 -1.41
CA PHE A 15 -13.98 -6.63 -2.04
C PHE A 15 -12.72 -5.75 -2.08
N LEU A 16 -11.96 -5.71 -0.99
CA LEU A 16 -10.68 -4.99 -0.93
C LEU A 16 -9.68 -5.51 -1.98
N GLN A 17 -9.56 -6.83 -2.12
CA GLN A 17 -8.66 -7.45 -3.09
C GLN A 17 -9.06 -7.17 -4.54
N LEU A 18 -10.38 -7.16 -4.84
CA LEU A 18 -10.89 -6.73 -6.14
C LEU A 18 -10.53 -5.27 -6.41
N GLY A 19 -10.66 -4.40 -5.42
CA GLY A 19 -10.22 -3.00 -5.50
C GLY A 19 -8.73 -2.87 -5.83
N PHE A 20 -7.87 -3.61 -5.14
CA PHE A 20 -6.43 -3.61 -5.42
C PHE A 20 -6.09 -4.13 -6.82
N ALA A 21 -6.75 -5.18 -7.29
CA ALA A 21 -6.57 -5.70 -8.64
C ALA A 21 -6.95 -4.66 -9.69
N GLY A 22 -8.10 -3.99 -9.52
CA GLY A 22 -8.54 -2.92 -10.42
C GLY A 22 -7.55 -1.76 -10.48
N ILE A 23 -7.03 -1.33 -9.32
CA ILE A 23 -6.03 -0.27 -9.23
C ILE A 23 -4.74 -0.66 -9.96
N ASP A 24 -4.25 -1.89 -9.81
CA ASP A 24 -3.03 -2.34 -10.48
C ASP A 24 -3.17 -2.39 -12.00
N ILE A 25 -4.34 -2.79 -12.51
CA ILE A 25 -4.65 -2.73 -13.94
C ILE A 25 -4.62 -1.28 -14.44
N LEU A 26 -5.24 -0.36 -13.70
CA LEU A 26 -5.25 1.07 -14.04
C LEU A 26 -3.83 1.66 -14.04
N ARG A 27 -3.03 1.34 -13.02
CA ARG A 27 -1.63 1.75 -12.93
C ARG A 27 -0.80 1.21 -14.08
N LYS A 28 -0.92 -0.08 -14.40
CA LYS A 28 -0.24 -0.68 -15.55
C LYS A 28 -0.64 -0.03 -16.87
N LYS A 29 -1.93 0.22 -17.07
CA LYS A 29 -2.43 0.93 -18.26
C LYS A 29 -1.83 2.33 -18.39
N ALA A 30 -1.74 3.06 -17.27
CA ALA A 30 -1.18 4.41 -17.25
C ALA A 30 0.35 4.41 -17.47
N LEU A 31 1.08 3.46 -16.88
CA LEU A 31 2.52 3.27 -17.15
C LEU A 31 2.79 2.91 -18.62
N ASN A 32 1.97 2.05 -19.22
CA ASN A 32 2.08 1.68 -20.64
C ASN A 32 1.81 2.85 -21.59
N ARG A 33 1.04 3.87 -21.16
CA ARG A 33 0.83 5.12 -21.90
C ARG A 33 1.99 6.12 -21.75
N GLY A 34 3.11 5.70 -21.18
CA GLY A 34 4.32 6.52 -21.06
C GLY A 34 4.38 7.39 -19.81
N MET A 35 3.46 7.23 -18.86
CA MET A 35 3.51 7.97 -17.60
C MET A 35 4.74 7.56 -16.77
N SER A 36 5.44 8.57 -16.23
CA SER A 36 6.55 8.33 -15.31
C SER A 36 6.07 7.70 -14.00
N ILE A 37 6.82 6.72 -13.50
CA ILE A 37 6.54 6.02 -12.24
C ILE A 37 6.52 7.01 -11.07
N TYR A 38 7.43 7.99 -11.07
CA TYR A 38 7.52 9.01 -10.03
C TYR A 38 6.29 9.90 -9.99
N VAL A 39 5.76 10.27 -11.16
CA VAL A 39 4.54 11.09 -11.26
C VAL A 39 3.36 10.33 -10.67
N LEU A 40 3.20 9.06 -11.05
CA LEU A 40 2.15 8.19 -10.50
C LEU A 40 2.20 8.10 -8.97
N LEU A 41 3.41 7.95 -8.43
CA LEU A 41 3.65 7.81 -7.00
C LEU A 41 3.32 9.09 -6.24
N VAL A 42 3.80 10.24 -6.72
CA VAL A 42 3.54 11.55 -6.11
C VAL A 42 2.03 11.85 -6.11
N TYR A 43 1.34 11.62 -7.23
CA TYR A 43 -0.10 11.80 -7.29
C TYR A 43 -0.84 10.88 -6.31
N ARG A 44 -0.45 9.60 -6.23
CA ARG A 44 -1.07 8.66 -5.28
C ARG A 44 -0.90 9.13 -3.84
N GLN A 45 0.32 9.52 -3.45
CA GLN A 45 0.61 9.93 -2.08
C GLN A 45 -0.04 11.28 -1.73
N ALA A 46 -0.07 12.22 -2.67
CA ALA A 46 -0.72 13.52 -2.47
C ALA A 46 -2.24 13.36 -2.27
N ILE A 47 -2.89 12.56 -3.12
CA ILE A 47 -4.33 12.27 -3.00
C ILE A 47 -4.61 11.52 -1.69
N ALA A 48 -3.81 10.50 -1.36
CA ALA A 48 -3.97 9.77 -0.10
C ALA A 48 -3.87 10.70 1.11
N THR A 49 -2.86 11.57 1.15
CA THR A 49 -2.71 12.56 2.22
C THR A 49 -3.89 13.52 2.27
N LEU A 50 -4.35 14.05 1.12
CA LEU A 50 -5.46 14.99 1.08
C LEU A 50 -6.78 14.36 1.53
N VAL A 51 -7.00 13.08 1.19
CA VAL A 51 -8.19 12.33 1.60
C VAL A 51 -8.12 11.98 3.08
N ILE A 52 -6.96 11.53 3.59
CA ILE A 52 -6.81 11.06 4.99
C ILE A 52 -6.70 12.22 5.97
N ALA A 53 -6.08 13.34 5.59
CA ALA A 53 -5.86 14.52 6.43
C ALA A 53 -7.12 15.02 7.18
N PRO A 54 -8.30 15.20 6.53
CA PRO A 54 -9.50 15.62 7.26
C PRO A 54 -9.95 14.56 8.26
N PHE A 55 -9.90 13.26 7.93
CA PHE A 55 -10.27 12.21 8.87
C PHE A 55 -9.34 12.17 10.08
N ALA A 56 -8.03 12.29 9.86
CA ALA A 56 -7.06 12.42 10.94
C ALA A 56 -7.34 13.66 11.81
N PHE A 57 -7.74 14.77 11.21
CA PHE A 57 -8.06 15.98 11.97
C PHE A 57 -9.35 15.83 12.81
N PHE A 58 -10.41 15.22 12.28
CA PHE A 58 -11.72 15.17 12.94
C PHE A 58 -11.92 13.94 13.85
N LEU A 59 -11.33 12.78 13.54
CA LEU A 59 -11.54 11.55 14.32
C LEU A 59 -10.55 11.37 15.48
N GLU A 60 -9.31 11.85 15.35
CA GLU A 60 -8.29 11.67 16.39
C GLU A 60 -8.35 12.81 17.41
N LYS A 61 -9.13 12.62 18.47
CA LYS A 61 -9.26 13.56 19.61
C LYS A 61 -8.12 13.44 20.62
N ASP A 62 -7.59 12.23 20.86
CA ASP A 62 -6.45 11.99 21.77
C ASP A 62 -5.18 11.72 20.97
N ARG A 63 -4.45 12.80 20.64
CA ARG A 63 -3.22 12.70 19.84
C ARG A 63 -1.99 12.60 20.74
N PRO A 64 -1.13 11.59 20.59
CA PRO A 64 0.16 11.57 21.27
C PRO A 64 1.01 12.74 20.79
N LYS A 65 1.74 13.39 21.71
CA LYS A 65 2.65 14.49 21.35
C LYS A 65 3.74 13.95 20.42
N MET A 66 3.89 14.57 19.25
CA MET A 66 4.90 14.21 18.27
C MET A 66 6.29 14.58 18.81
N THR A 67 7.05 13.60 19.27
CA THR A 67 8.45 13.80 19.66
C THR A 67 9.36 13.65 18.44
N LEU A 68 10.51 14.32 18.45
CA LEU A 68 11.49 14.27 17.36
C LEU A 68 11.94 12.83 17.05
N SER A 69 12.04 11.97 18.06
CA SER A 69 12.37 10.55 17.88
C SER A 69 11.30 9.79 17.09
N ILE A 70 10.01 10.00 17.41
CA ILE A 70 8.90 9.37 16.69
C ILE A 70 8.84 9.89 15.26
N PHE A 71 9.03 11.19 15.07
CA PHE A 71 9.06 11.81 13.75
C PHE A 71 10.14 11.20 12.84
N ILE A 72 11.37 11.03 13.34
CA ILE A 72 12.46 10.42 12.58
C ILE A 72 12.14 8.94 12.24
N ARG A 73 11.54 8.19 13.17
CA ARG A 73 11.11 6.80 12.91
C ARG A 73 10.04 6.74 11.82
N LEU A 74 9.03 7.61 11.87
CA LEU A 74 7.97 7.70 10.86
C LEU A 74 8.52 8.11 9.50
N MET A 75 9.45 9.08 9.48
CA MET A 75 10.16 9.44 8.25
C MET A 75 10.93 8.25 7.66
N GLY A 76 11.67 7.51 8.49
CA GLY A 76 12.38 6.31 8.05
C GLY A 76 11.45 5.27 7.44
N LEU A 77 10.32 4.98 8.09
CA LEU A 77 9.30 4.06 7.56
C LEU A 77 8.68 4.57 6.24
N GLY A 78 8.39 5.86 6.14
CA GLY A 78 7.85 6.47 4.90
C GLY A 78 8.83 6.42 3.73
N LEU A 79 10.13 6.59 3.99
CA LEU A 79 11.16 6.42 2.95
C LEU A 79 11.23 4.97 2.46
N LEU A 80 11.17 4.00 3.37
CA LEU A 80 11.16 2.57 3.00
C LEU A 80 9.91 2.22 2.17
N GLU A 81 8.73 2.72 2.54
CA GLU A 81 7.49 2.54 1.76
C GLU A 81 7.64 3.12 0.35
N SER A 82 8.25 4.30 0.21
CA SER A 82 8.50 4.92 -1.08
C SER A 82 9.41 4.07 -1.96
N VAL A 83 10.50 3.52 -1.39
CA VAL A 83 11.42 2.64 -2.13
C VAL A 83 10.70 1.37 -2.59
N ASP A 84 9.93 0.72 -1.72
CA ASP A 84 9.12 -0.46 -2.05
C ASP A 84 8.19 -0.18 -3.23
N GLN A 85 7.46 0.92 -3.21
CA GLN A 85 6.51 1.24 -4.27
C GLN A 85 7.16 1.61 -5.59
N ASN A 86 8.30 2.30 -5.56
CA ASN A 86 9.08 2.58 -6.76
C ASN A 86 9.55 1.27 -7.40
N MET A 87 10.10 0.34 -6.60
CA MET A 87 10.52 -0.97 -7.09
C MET A 87 9.33 -1.78 -7.65
N TYR A 88 8.19 -1.75 -6.95
CA TYR A 88 6.98 -2.42 -7.39
C TYR A 88 6.48 -1.90 -8.76
N TYR A 89 6.37 -0.58 -8.93
CA TYR A 89 5.93 -0.01 -10.20
C TYR A 89 6.97 -0.11 -11.31
N LEU A 90 8.26 -0.08 -10.99
CA LEU A 90 9.32 -0.34 -11.95
C LEU A 90 9.22 -1.79 -12.46
N GLY A 91 9.10 -2.76 -11.56
CA GLY A 91 8.86 -4.15 -11.92
C GLY A 91 7.60 -4.31 -12.77
N MET A 92 6.50 -3.68 -12.36
CA MET A 92 5.24 -3.68 -13.10
C MET A 92 5.35 -3.00 -14.48
N LYS A 93 6.18 -1.97 -14.64
CA LYS A 93 6.42 -1.32 -15.95
C LYS A 93 7.02 -2.33 -16.94
N HIS A 94 7.96 -3.16 -16.49
CA HIS A 94 8.61 -4.18 -17.32
C HIS A 94 7.83 -5.51 -17.43
N THR A 95 6.86 -5.74 -16.55
CA THR A 95 6.08 -6.99 -16.49
C THR A 95 4.58 -6.71 -16.65
N THR A 96 3.69 -7.63 -16.24
CA THR A 96 2.24 -7.44 -16.25
C THR A 96 1.70 -7.16 -14.85
N ALA A 97 0.50 -6.57 -14.77
CA ALA A 97 -0.19 -6.39 -13.49
C ALA A 97 -0.44 -7.75 -12.78
N THR A 98 -0.72 -8.80 -13.56
CA THR A 98 -0.92 -10.17 -13.04
C THR A 98 0.36 -10.78 -12.48
N PHE A 99 1.50 -10.57 -13.13
CA PHE A 99 2.81 -11.01 -12.62
C PHE A 99 3.14 -10.29 -11.31
N ALA A 100 2.97 -8.97 -11.27
CA ALA A 100 3.20 -8.17 -10.06
C ALA A 100 2.29 -8.62 -8.89
N ALA A 101 1.02 -8.92 -9.16
CA ALA A 101 0.09 -9.46 -8.16
C ALA A 101 0.51 -10.85 -7.66
N ALA A 102 0.94 -11.74 -8.55
CA ALA A 102 1.41 -13.07 -8.17
C ALA A 102 2.68 -13.03 -7.30
N MET A 103 3.60 -12.10 -7.60
CA MET A 103 4.82 -11.90 -6.82
C MET A 103 4.55 -11.57 -5.35
N ARG A 104 3.42 -10.89 -5.05
CA ARG A 104 3.06 -10.57 -3.66
C ARG A 104 2.79 -11.80 -2.80
N ASN A 105 2.46 -12.95 -3.40
CA ASN A 105 2.27 -14.20 -2.66
C ASN A 105 3.57 -14.73 -2.03
N ILE A 106 4.74 -14.20 -2.43
CA ILE A 106 6.03 -14.54 -1.84
C ILE A 106 6.30 -13.73 -0.57
N ILE A 107 5.58 -12.61 -0.34
CA ILE A 107 5.78 -11.77 0.85
C ILE A 107 5.70 -12.58 2.15
N PRO A 108 4.66 -13.41 2.41
CA PRO A 108 4.60 -14.20 3.63
C PRO A 108 5.79 -15.17 3.78
N ALA A 109 6.22 -15.80 2.68
CA ALA A 109 7.35 -16.71 2.70
C ALA A 109 8.65 -16.01 3.10
N ILE A 110 8.93 -14.83 2.52
CA ILE A 110 10.08 -14.00 2.91
C ILE A 110 9.94 -13.55 4.37
N THR A 111 8.75 -13.12 4.80
CA THR A 111 8.50 -12.72 6.19
C THR A 111 8.80 -13.87 7.16
N PHE A 112 8.39 -15.10 6.85
CA PHE A 112 8.71 -16.27 7.69
C PHE A 112 10.21 -16.54 7.77
N VAL A 113 10.93 -16.43 6.65
CA VAL A 113 12.40 -16.62 6.65
C VAL A 113 13.09 -15.54 7.50
N ILE A 114 12.70 -14.27 7.36
CA ILE A 114 13.26 -13.19 8.17
C ILE A 114 12.95 -13.41 9.65
N ALA A 115 11.70 -13.74 9.98
CA ALA A 115 11.27 -14.00 11.35
C ALA A 115 11.91 -15.25 11.97
N TRP A 116 12.39 -16.18 11.16
CA TRP A 116 13.16 -17.34 11.63
C TRP A 116 14.63 -16.98 11.92
N ILE A 117 15.21 -16.06 11.15
CA ILE A 117 16.61 -15.66 11.29
C ILE A 117 16.81 -14.70 12.47
N VAL A 118 15.82 -13.86 12.76
CA VAL A 118 15.80 -12.90 13.88
C VAL A 118 15.32 -13.57 15.16
#